data_AF-A0A2E1Q7Z0-F1
#
_entry.id   AF-A0A2E1Q7Z0-F1
#
_cell.length_a   1.000
_cell.length_b   1.000
_cell.length_c   1.000
_cell.angle_alpha   90.00
_cell.angle_beta   90.00
_cell.angle_gamma   90.00
#
_symmetry.space_group_name_H-M   'P 1'
#
loop_
_entity.id
_entity.type
_entity.pdbx_description
1 polymer ?
#
loop_
_entity_poly.entity_id
_entity_poly.type
_entity_poly.pdbx_seq_one_letter_code
_entity_poly.pdbx_strand_id
1 'polypeptide(L)'
;MKYLIFIIFFLSCADKNFIVFSIDGEKLNDDIYDTGNISINKFDLFFSKNDINRDYIEVNIIATNYFHYGQFFFDKNFMKMLESRTINIGADALIYEKNRKDFTDYDESFLYFTAIKYKN
;
A
#
# COMPACT_ATOMS: atom_id res chain seq x y z
N MET A 1 -43.48 16.83 -21.62
CA MET A 1 -42.02 16.59 -21.56
C MET A 1 -41.62 16.51 -20.10
N LYS A 2 -41.35 15.31 -19.57
CA LYS A 2 -40.84 15.13 -18.20
C LYS A 2 -39.35 14.85 -18.30
N TYR A 3 -38.53 15.80 -17.89
CA TYR A 3 -37.09 15.60 -17.77
C TYR A 3 -36.83 14.77 -16.50
N LEU A 4 -36.41 13.52 -16.69
CA LEU A 4 -35.92 12.66 -15.63
C LEU A 4 -34.46 13.07 -15.35
N ILE A 5 -34.24 13.87 -14.31
CA ILE A 5 -32.90 14.21 -13.84
C ILE A 5 -32.33 12.95 -13.18
N PHE A 6 -31.42 12.26 -13.88
CA PHE A 6 -30.62 11.17 -13.33
C PHE A 6 -29.54 11.80 -12.43
N ILE A 7 -29.83 11.91 -11.13
CA ILE A 7 -28.83 12.34 -10.15
C ILE A 7 -27.81 11.21 -10.05
N ILE A 8 -26.64 11.44 -10.64
CA ILE A 8 -25.48 10.57 -10.50
C ILE A 8 -24.96 10.73 -9.07
N PHE A 9 -25.37 9.84 -8.18
CA PHE A 9 -24.65 9.62 -6.93
C PHE A 9 -23.33 8.92 -7.26
N PHE A 10 -22.30 9.71 -7.60
CA PHE A 10 -20.93 9.29 -7.34
C PHE A 10 -20.74 9.33 -5.82
N LEU A 11 -21.31 8.33 -5.13
CA LEU A 11 -20.80 7.96 -3.82
C LEU A 11 -19.34 7.59 -4.08
N SER A 12 -18.44 8.47 -3.68
CA SER A 12 -17.01 8.20 -3.56
C SER A 12 -16.87 7.01 -2.62
N CYS A 13 -16.94 5.79 -3.18
CA CYS A 13 -16.36 4.63 -2.55
C CYS A 13 -14.87 4.90 -2.58
N ALA A 14 -14.37 5.59 -1.55
CA ALA A 14 -12.95 5.58 -1.28
C ALA A 14 -12.65 4.17 -0.79
N ASP A 15 -12.53 3.24 -1.73
CA ASP A 15 -12.12 1.88 -1.43
C ASP A 15 -10.82 2.01 -0.63
N LYS A 16 -10.83 1.48 0.61
CA LYS A 16 -9.60 1.33 1.39
C LYS A 16 -8.81 0.22 0.70
N ASN A 17 -8.09 0.60 -0.36
CA ASN A 17 -7.35 -0.31 -1.23
C ASN A 17 -6.16 -0.98 -0.52
N PHE A 18 -5.79 -0.44 0.64
CA PHE A 18 -4.72 -0.95 1.48
C PHE A 18 -5.22 -1.13 2.91
N ILE A 19 -4.73 -2.20 3.53
CA ILE A 19 -4.86 -2.48 4.94
C ILE A 19 -3.48 -2.30 5.57
N VAL A 20 -3.41 -1.57 6.67
CA VAL A 20 -2.16 -1.36 7.41
C VAL A 20 -2.23 -2.16 8.71
N PHE A 21 -1.15 -2.87 9.01
CA PHE A 21 -0.97 -3.60 10.26
C PHE A 21 0.27 -3.07 11.00
N SER A 22 0.29 -3.25 12.32
CA SER A 22 1.52 -3.20 13.10
C SER A 22 2.48 -4.32 12.67
N ILE A 23 3.75 -4.23 13.02
CA ILE A 23 4.71 -5.32 12.77
C ILE A 23 4.32 -6.63 13.47
N ASP A 24 3.58 -6.53 14.57
CA ASP A 24 3.04 -7.68 15.31
C ASP A 24 1.78 -8.27 14.67
N GLY A 25 1.28 -7.69 13.56
CA GLY A 25 0.15 -8.19 12.79
C GLY A 25 -1.22 -7.67 13.25
N GLU A 26 -1.27 -6.69 14.16
CA GLU A 26 -2.53 -6.07 14.56
C GLU A 26 -3.00 -5.08 13.50
N LYS A 27 -4.23 -5.24 13.03
CA LYS A 27 -4.83 -4.30 12.06
C LYS A 27 -4.96 -2.91 12.69
N LEU A 28 -4.36 -1.92 12.05
CA LEU A 28 -4.47 -0.53 12.48
C LEU A 28 -5.72 0.10 11.87
N ASN A 29 -6.48 0.82 12.69
CA ASN A 29 -7.55 1.69 12.21
C ASN A 29 -6.91 2.93 11.57
N ASP A 30 -6.53 2.77 10.32
CA ASP A 30 -6.05 3.86 9.50
C ASP A 30 -7.22 4.45 8.70
N ASP A 31 -7.62 5.67 9.06
CA ASP A 31 -8.60 6.47 8.32
C ASP A 31 -7.94 7.35 7.26
N ILE A 32 -6.66 7.12 6.97
CA ILE A 32 -5.97 7.82 5.90
C ILE A 32 -6.49 7.33 4.55
N TYR A 33 -7.08 8.27 3.82
CA TYR A 33 -7.51 8.12 2.44
C TYR A 33 -6.30 8.28 1.51
N ASP A 34 -6.16 7.35 0.55
CA ASP A 34 -5.14 7.43 -0.48
C ASP A 34 -5.45 8.60 -1.41
N THR A 35 -4.84 9.76 -1.15
CA THR A 35 -4.97 10.90 -2.05
C THR A 35 -4.10 10.63 -3.29
N GLY A 36 -4.74 10.47 -4.45
CA GLY A 36 -4.08 10.16 -5.72
C GLY A 36 -3.27 11.31 -6.34
N ASN A 37 -3.03 12.39 -5.60
CA ASN A 37 -2.42 13.64 -6.10
C ASN A 37 -1.19 14.09 -5.28
N ILE A 38 -0.38 13.16 -4.78
CA ILE A 38 0.93 13.50 -4.22
C ILE A 38 1.97 13.40 -5.34
N SER A 39 2.68 14.51 -5.57
CA SER A 39 3.74 14.62 -6.55
C SER A 39 5.10 14.63 -5.84
N ILE A 40 5.96 13.72 -6.30
CA ILE A 40 7.44 13.62 -6.22
C ILE A 40 8.07 13.15 -4.88
N ASN A 41 8.35 11.84 -4.80
CA ASN A 41 9.71 11.29 -4.77
C ASN A 41 9.67 9.81 -5.17
N LYS A 42 10.67 9.29 -5.89
CA LYS A 42 10.81 7.83 -6.09
C LYS A 42 10.91 7.18 -4.70
N PHE A 43 9.84 6.61 -4.18
CA PHE A 43 9.95 5.66 -3.08
C PHE A 43 10.61 4.39 -3.62
N ASP A 44 11.48 3.78 -2.83
CA ASP A 44 12.13 2.54 -3.24
C ASP A 44 11.24 1.34 -2.90
N LEU A 45 11.04 0.47 -3.89
CA LEU A 45 10.44 -0.85 -3.71
C LEU A 45 11.51 -1.92 -3.91
N PHE A 46 11.82 -2.64 -2.85
CA PHE A 46 12.77 -3.74 -2.85
C PHE A 46 12.05 -5.08 -2.96
N PHE A 47 12.66 -6.04 -3.64
CA PHE A 47 12.16 -7.41 -3.74
C PHE A 47 12.90 -8.37 -2.78
N SER A 48 13.92 -7.85 -2.09
CA SER A 48 14.75 -8.57 -1.13
C SER A 48 15.34 -7.59 -0.11
N LYS A 49 15.38 -8.01 1.15
CA LYS A 49 16.06 -7.25 2.23
C LYS A 49 17.57 -7.09 1.96
N ASN A 50 18.16 -8.01 1.21
CA ASN A 50 19.58 -7.99 0.87
C ASN A 50 19.95 -6.88 -0.12
N ASP A 51 18.96 -6.27 -0.80
CA ASP A 51 19.19 -5.19 -1.75
C ASP A 51 19.35 -3.82 -1.05
N ILE A 52 19.16 -3.78 0.28
CA ILE A 52 19.15 -2.55 1.07
C ILE A 52 20.50 -2.35 1.75
N ASN A 53 21.24 -1.34 1.28
CA ASN A 53 22.61 -1.03 1.74
C ASN A 53 22.66 0.01 2.88
N ARG A 54 21.54 0.27 3.55
CA ARG A 54 21.43 1.24 4.66
C ARG A 54 20.71 0.59 5.82
N ASP A 55 21.05 1.01 7.03
CA ASP A 55 20.31 0.57 8.21
C ASP A 55 18.89 1.13 8.20
N TYR A 56 17.93 0.29 8.60
CA TYR A 56 16.52 0.66 8.67
C TYR A 56 15.84 0.00 9.89
N ILE A 57 14.62 0.44 10.14
CA ILE A 57 13.66 -0.23 11.01
C ILE A 57 12.40 -0.57 10.21
N GLU A 58 11.76 -1.69 10.54
CA GLU A 58 10.43 -2.03 10.02
C GLU A 58 9.38 -1.29 10.86
N VAL A 59 8.44 -0.61 10.21
CA VAL A 59 7.44 0.23 10.91
C VAL A 59 6.04 -0.34 10.83
N ASN A 60 5.65 -0.87 9.66
CA ASN A 60 4.31 -1.39 9.40
C ASN A 60 4.33 -2.48 8.34
N ILE A 61 3.21 -3.19 8.24
CA ILE A 61 2.89 -4.04 7.11
C ILE A 61 1.74 -3.39 6.33
N ILE A 62 1.88 -3.31 5.02
CA ILE A 62 0.81 -2.92 4.11
C ILE A 62 0.36 -4.15 3.34
N ALA A 63 -0.94 -4.42 3.32
CA ALA A 63 -1.54 -5.47 2.51
C ALA A 63 -2.56 -4.90 1.53
N THR A 64 -2.69 -5.50 0.34
CA THR A 64 -3.71 -5.12 -0.65
C THR A 64 -4.15 -6.30 -1.50
N ASN A 65 -5.44 -6.34 -1.85
CA ASN A 65 -6.03 -7.33 -2.75
C ASN A 65 -6.03 -6.87 -4.22
N TYR A 66 -5.29 -5.82 -4.59
CA TYR A 66 -5.15 -5.32 -5.97
C TYR A 66 -4.33 -6.26 -6.88
N PHE A 67 -4.57 -7.56 -6.75
CA PHE A 67 -3.88 -8.60 -7.47
C PHE A 67 -4.42 -8.72 -8.90
N HIS A 68 -3.71 -8.11 -9.85
CA HIS A 68 -3.84 -8.44 -11.26
C HIS A 68 -2.48 -8.97 -11.76
N TYR A 69 -2.31 -10.28 -11.63
CA TYR A 69 -1.29 -11.11 -12.28
C TYR A 69 0.16 -10.63 -12.17
N GLY A 70 0.78 -10.81 -10.99
CA GLY A 70 2.25 -10.98 -10.82
C GLY A 70 3.18 -9.82 -11.24
N GLN A 71 2.63 -8.78 -11.85
CA GLN A 71 3.31 -7.68 -12.53
C GLN A 71 2.79 -6.33 -12.06
N PHE A 72 2.28 -6.26 -10.82
CA PHE A 72 1.73 -5.04 -10.22
C PHE A 72 2.70 -3.84 -10.35
N PHE A 73 4.01 -4.10 -10.34
CA PHE A 73 5.05 -3.07 -10.45
C PHE A 73 5.12 -2.40 -11.83
N PHE A 74 4.41 -2.92 -12.84
CA PHE A 74 4.20 -2.25 -14.13
C PHE A 74 2.96 -1.34 -14.15
N ASP A 75 2.02 -1.52 -13.21
CA ASP A 75 0.85 -0.65 -13.10
C ASP A 75 1.24 0.66 -12.41
N LYS A 76 1.37 1.72 -13.22
CA LYS A 76 1.76 3.05 -12.73
C LYS A 76 0.75 3.65 -11.76
N ASN A 77 -0.54 3.34 -11.90
CA ASN A 77 -1.56 3.88 -11.01
C ASN A 77 -1.49 3.18 -9.66
N PHE A 78 -1.38 1.85 -9.67
CA PHE A 78 -1.15 1.07 -8.46
C PHE A 78 0.12 1.52 -7.74
N MET A 79 1.24 1.67 -8.46
CA MET A 79 2.50 2.10 -7.86
C MET A 79 2.42 3.50 -7.25
N LYS A 80 1.68 4.43 -7.86
CA LYS A 80 1.42 5.75 -7.27
C LYS A 80 0.55 5.69 -6.01
N MET A 81 -0.44 4.81 -5.99
CA MET A 81 -1.26 4.61 -4.79
C MET A 81 -0.45 3.99 -3.65
N LEU A 82 0.39 3.02 -3.99
CA LEU A 82 1.31 2.37 -3.04
C LEU A 82 2.35 3.36 -2.49
N GLU A 83 2.91 4.23 -3.34
CA GLU A 83 3.77 5.35 -2.95
C GLU A 83 3.07 6.28 -1.95
N SER A 84 1.88 6.76 -2.32
CA SER A 84 1.07 7.66 -1.49
C SER A 84 0.81 7.02 -0.12
N ARG A 85 0.40 5.75 -0.08
CA ARG A 85 0.18 5.01 1.17
C ARG A 85 1.46 4.92 2.01
N THR A 86 2.59 4.61 1.40
CA THR A 86 3.90 4.49 2.07
C THR A 86 4.30 5.80 2.75
N ILE A 87 4.18 6.92 2.02
CA ILE A 87 4.50 8.25 2.54
C ILE A 87 3.55 8.62 3.68
N ASN A 88 2.25 8.34 3.53
CA ASN A 88 1.23 8.68 4.51
C ASN A 88 1.43 7.98 5.86
N ILE A 89 1.98 6.76 5.87
CA ILE A 89 2.34 6.06 7.11
C ILE A 89 3.74 6.46 7.64
N GLY A 90 4.42 7.40 7.01
CA GLY A 90 5.72 7.92 7.44
C GLY A 90 6.91 6.96 7.19
N ALA A 91 6.77 6.07 6.20
CA ALA A 91 7.82 5.17 5.76
C ALA A 91 8.59 5.75 4.55
N ASP A 92 9.84 5.30 4.38
CA ASP A 92 10.74 5.77 3.31
C ASP A 92 10.74 4.81 2.10
N ALA A 93 10.53 3.51 2.35
CA ALA A 93 10.59 2.47 1.33
C ALA A 93 9.75 1.25 1.72
N LEU A 94 9.55 0.35 0.75
CA LEU A 94 8.85 -0.91 0.93
C LEU A 94 9.72 -2.11 0.54
N ILE A 95 9.52 -3.22 1.24
CA ILE A 95 10.01 -4.54 0.86
C ILE A 95 8.80 -5.38 0.46
N TYR A 96 8.79 -5.92 -0.75
CA TYR A 96 7.76 -6.85 -1.19
C TYR A 96 8.01 -8.24 -0.59
N GLU A 97 7.04 -8.71 0.20
CA GLU A 97 7.17 -9.91 1.03
C GLU A 97 6.53 -11.13 0.35
N LYS A 98 6.99 -11.47 -0.87
CA LYS A 98 6.42 -12.53 -1.72
C LYS A 98 6.24 -13.88 -1.00
N ASN A 99 7.20 -14.25 -0.16
CA ASN A 99 7.29 -15.59 0.44
C ASN A 99 6.92 -15.59 1.93
N ARG A 100 6.56 -14.44 2.49
CA ARG A 100 6.30 -14.30 3.92
C ARG A 100 4.87 -14.74 4.22
N LYS A 101 4.73 -15.73 5.10
CA LYS A 101 3.45 -16.39 5.44
C LYS A 101 3.16 -16.38 6.95
N ASP A 102 4.05 -15.81 7.74
CA ASP A 102 3.97 -15.74 9.20
C ASP A 102 3.12 -14.55 9.69
N PHE A 103 2.38 -13.88 8.80
CA PHE A 103 1.47 -12.81 9.17
C PHE A 103 0.20 -13.37 9.81
N THR A 104 -0.24 -12.77 10.91
CA THR A 104 -1.58 -13.00 11.47
C THR A 104 -2.61 -12.69 10.38
N ASP A 105 -3.56 -13.61 10.16
CA ASP A 105 -4.58 -13.52 9.09
C ASP A 105 -4.01 -13.44 7.66
N TYR A 106 -2.88 -14.12 7.40
CA TYR A 106 -2.33 -14.25 6.05
C TYR A 106 -3.36 -14.81 5.05
N ASP A 107 -3.48 -14.13 3.91
CA ASP A 107 -4.37 -14.45 2.80
C ASP A 107 -3.57 -14.40 1.50
N GLU A 108 -3.50 -15.52 0.80
CA GLU A 108 -2.76 -15.66 -0.46
C GLU A 108 -3.29 -14.81 -1.61
N SER A 109 -4.50 -14.24 -1.47
CA SER A 109 -5.06 -13.30 -2.44
C SER A 109 -4.53 -11.87 -2.29
N PHE A 110 -3.74 -11.60 -1.23
CA PHE A 110 -3.16 -10.30 -0.96
C PHE A 110 -1.67 -10.22 -1.35
N LEU A 111 -1.27 -9.02 -1.75
CA LEU A 111 0.13 -8.60 -1.78
C LEU A 111 0.49 -8.02 -0.42
N TYR A 112 1.65 -8.40 0.10
CA TYR A 112 2.18 -7.92 1.37
C TYR A 112 3.47 -7.15 1.16
N PHE A 113 3.59 -6.03 1.87
CA PHE A 113 4.75 -5.16 1.86
C PHE A 113 5.14 -4.83 3.30
N THR A 114 6.41 -4.99 3.63
CA THR A 114 6.96 -4.43 4.87
C THR A 114 7.43 -3.01 4.60
N ALA A 115 6.86 -2.05 5.31
CA ALA A 115 7.25 -0.66 5.26
C ALA A 115 8.44 -0.41 6.18
N ILE A 116 9.43 0.33 5.70
CA ILE A 116 10.65 0.61 6.42
C ILE A 116 10.94 2.10 6.51
N LYS A 117 11.68 2.47 7.56
CA LYS A 117 12.22 3.80 7.76
C LYS A 117 13.74 3.71 7.94
N TYR A 118 14.49 4.49 7.18
CA TYR A 118 15.94 4.51 7.29
C TYR A 118 16.36 5.13 8.63
N LYS A 119 17.42 4.58 9.22
CA LYS A 119 18.08 5.22 10.36
C LYS A 119 18.93 6.37 9.86
N ASN A 120 18.88 7.50 10.56
CA ASN A 120 19.77 8.64 10.33
C ASN A 120 21.19 8.33 10.82
#